data_AF-A0A7X7DBY6-F1
#
_entry.id   AF-A0A7X7DBY6-F1
#
_cell.length_a   1.000
_cell.length_b   1.000
_cell.length_c   1.000
_cell.angle_alpha   90.00
_cell.angle_beta   90.00
_cell.angle_gamma   90.00
#
_symmetry.space_group_name_H-M   'P 1'
#
loop_
_entity.id
_entity.type
_entity.pdbx_description
1 polymer ?
#
loop_
_entity_poly.entity_id
_entity_poly.type
_entity_poly.pdbx_seq_one_letter_code
_entity_poly.pdbx_strand_id
1 'polypeptide(L)'
;MTANMYAVTTADPTPTSWHRFTVTGIKPSPPSVGTINLPGTPADDNASVGDEVQISGYGFSSDAAKNLVRFGGGKQASATRYEGGMPGSHHGWIYVTVPEGTQTGELSCRRTDGDGRWSTGGPVLEVKPATVVTAELHSSYNGRYTGPRMASNGYWSLGGTEEDWLLQGTNFSKLRIWEYDEQTAGVFWLDIEYGGHTYSRIMRAVSDTVAVPHRNRGEQSMFPEEVFGDVPAGATVEIRVRGHELTNGYERTSAWAPVTIGERPYYGSMYELQAATMVAWWGASKTIAKGSWLRITPGQGASTQMLTAPGLWSGVLPVGADGVATRLVPLTTTGTYTITNQTSGESTQLVVADVGPPDGGRGYGSDTQRDLLAEGVKMRVDGAEIDVPPGAFSADDLTPVRQYFSIRLDHFPDTVVPWDSTLTNGGHLFSLSVTPEVTRLLKPITVTIPYETAGRATVPFLGMWDPDSKLYYDFGVREAQIDRVNHRITYVIPAGDYASQAGGASAARAAAAPAAGEPGLRAAPSGASRAAPPPGPPQGRPFNHSFRQVGAVSSTVSTGGDTYTWVSPRSPVGDDWGVRVDVVTDPASSSYVPPAKAQEVLDVAVDTWQ
;
A
#
# COMPACT_ATOMS: atom_id res chain seq x y z
N MET A 1 30.93 -55.44 -25.46
CA MET A 1 29.69 -55.65 -26.26
C MET A 1 29.28 -57.10 -26.10
N THR A 2 28.00 -57.38 -25.88
CA THR A 2 27.50 -58.76 -25.79
C THR A 2 26.87 -59.11 -27.13
N ALA A 3 27.53 -59.96 -27.91
CA ALA A 3 27.02 -60.41 -29.20
C ALA A 3 26.52 -61.85 -29.04
N ASN A 4 25.36 -62.14 -29.64
CA ASN A 4 24.92 -63.51 -29.86
C ASN A 4 25.37 -63.89 -31.27
N MET A 5 26.26 -64.86 -31.42
CA MET A 5 26.57 -65.41 -32.76
C MET A 5 26.20 -66.88 -32.83
N TYR A 6 25.85 -67.29 -34.05
CA TYR A 6 25.67 -68.68 -34.43
C TYR A 6 27.04 -69.29 -34.73
N ALA A 7 27.42 -70.35 -34.02
CA ALA A 7 28.48 -71.23 -34.47
C ALA A 7 27.84 -72.27 -35.41
N VAL A 8 28.06 -72.12 -36.72
CA VAL A 8 27.70 -73.18 -37.69
C VAL A 8 28.93 -74.06 -37.87
N THR A 9 28.97 -75.18 -37.16
CA THR A 9 29.91 -76.25 -37.49
C THR A 9 29.37 -76.99 -38.69
N THR A 10 30.11 -76.97 -39.80
CA THR A 10 29.75 -77.58 -41.07
C THR A 10 29.42 -79.07 -40.91
N ALA A 11 28.11 -79.39 -40.89
CA ALA A 11 27.48 -80.60 -41.44
C ALA A 11 25.95 -80.68 -41.12
N ASP A 12 25.41 -79.87 -40.22
CA ASP A 12 23.98 -79.91 -39.87
C ASP A 12 23.46 -78.49 -39.54
N PRO A 13 22.43 -77.94 -40.21
CA PRO A 13 22.09 -76.52 -40.14
C PRO A 13 21.23 -76.13 -38.92
N THR A 14 21.14 -76.98 -37.89
CA THR A 14 20.28 -76.71 -36.72
C THR A 14 21.13 -76.20 -35.54
N PRO A 15 20.99 -74.92 -35.11
CA PRO A 15 21.73 -74.43 -33.95
C PRO A 15 21.24 -75.13 -32.66
N THR A 16 22.11 -75.89 -31.99
CA THR A 16 21.74 -76.70 -30.82
C THR A 16 22.06 -76.05 -29.47
N SER A 17 22.72 -74.88 -29.43
CA SER A 17 23.03 -74.21 -28.16
C SER A 17 23.27 -72.71 -28.29
N TRP A 18 22.80 -71.97 -27.29
CA TRP A 18 23.05 -70.54 -27.12
C TRP A 18 24.30 -70.35 -26.28
N HIS A 19 25.39 -69.88 -26.89
CA HIS A 19 26.58 -69.47 -26.15
C HIS A 19 26.65 -67.95 -26.10
N ARG A 20 26.55 -67.41 -24.89
CA ARG A 20 26.71 -65.98 -24.63
C ARG A 20 28.17 -65.72 -24.32
N PHE A 21 28.88 -65.03 -25.21
CA PHE A 21 30.24 -64.59 -24.97
C PHE A 21 30.29 -63.07 -24.88
N THR A 22 31.13 -62.57 -23.97
CA THR A 22 31.37 -61.13 -23.81
C THR A 22 32.62 -60.77 -24.59
N VAL A 23 32.47 -59.94 -25.62
CA VAL A 23 33.62 -59.41 -26.34
C VAL A 23 34.14 -58.19 -25.59
N THR A 24 35.36 -58.32 -25.06
CA THR A 24 36.11 -57.26 -24.36
C THR A 24 37.15 -56.64 -25.31
N GLY A 25 37.64 -55.43 -25.01
CA GLY A 25 38.67 -54.75 -25.81
C GLY A 25 38.20 -54.04 -27.08
N ILE A 26 36.92 -54.15 -27.47
CA ILE A 26 36.33 -53.31 -28.52
C ILE A 26 36.06 -51.92 -27.95
N LYS A 27 36.73 -50.90 -28.49
CA LYS A 27 36.43 -49.51 -28.18
C LYS A 27 35.06 -49.13 -28.75
N PRO A 28 34.20 -48.45 -27.97
CA PRO A 28 32.93 -47.93 -28.48
C PRO A 28 33.14 -47.04 -29.72
N SER A 29 32.31 -47.25 -30.74
CA SER A 29 32.17 -46.31 -31.86
C SER A 29 31.64 -44.96 -31.37
N PRO A 30 31.80 -43.87 -32.15
CA PRO A 30 31.21 -42.58 -31.83
C PRO A 30 29.70 -42.70 -31.63
N PRO A 31 29.11 -41.97 -30.67
CA PRO A 31 27.66 -41.93 -30.52
C PRO A 31 26.98 -41.44 -31.80
N SER A 32 25.76 -41.93 -32.06
CA SER A 32 24.88 -41.35 -33.07
C SER A 32 24.00 -40.30 -32.42
N VAL A 33 23.97 -39.09 -32.96
CA VAL A 33 23.17 -37.98 -32.44
C VAL A 33 21.87 -37.92 -33.24
N GLY A 34 20.74 -37.99 -32.54
CA GLY A 34 19.40 -37.99 -33.14
C GLY A 34 18.79 -36.59 -33.19
N THR A 35 18.40 -36.07 -32.03
CA THR A 35 17.65 -34.80 -31.91
C THR A 35 18.18 -33.95 -30.76
N ILE A 36 17.96 -32.64 -30.82
CA ILE A 36 18.26 -31.70 -29.75
C ILE A 36 16.93 -31.19 -29.21
N ASN A 37 16.77 -31.22 -27.89
CA ASN A 37 15.50 -30.96 -27.23
C ASN A 37 14.41 -31.93 -27.76
N LEU A 38 13.37 -32.21 -26.99
CA LEU A 38 12.40 -33.24 -27.39
C LEU A 38 11.61 -32.76 -28.64
N PRO A 39 11.41 -33.62 -29.66
CA PRO A 39 10.58 -33.27 -30.82
C PRO A 39 9.16 -32.90 -30.38
N GLY A 40 8.67 -31.74 -30.84
CA GLY A 40 7.34 -31.24 -30.48
C GLY A 40 7.29 -30.47 -29.17
N THR A 41 8.44 -30.21 -28.52
CA THR A 41 8.52 -29.19 -27.49
C THR A 41 8.69 -27.80 -28.12
N PRO A 42 8.27 -26.72 -27.44
CA PRO A 42 8.51 -25.36 -27.92
C PRO A 42 9.99 -24.95 -28.03
N ALA A 43 10.89 -25.81 -27.53
CA ALA A 43 12.32 -25.71 -27.72
C ALA A 43 12.67 -26.43 -29.03
N ASP A 44 12.60 -25.71 -30.16
CA ASP A 44 13.20 -26.19 -31.41
C ASP A 44 14.72 -26.48 -31.22
N ASP A 45 15.44 -26.89 -32.26
CA ASP A 45 16.91 -27.09 -32.26
C ASP A 45 17.69 -25.77 -32.05
N ASN A 46 17.33 -24.97 -31.05
CA ASN A 46 17.91 -23.68 -30.74
C ASN A 46 18.08 -23.47 -29.22
N ALA A 47 19.11 -22.73 -28.84
CA ALA A 47 19.46 -22.44 -27.45
C ALA A 47 20.35 -21.19 -27.36
N SER A 48 20.61 -20.70 -26.14
CA SER A 48 21.57 -19.62 -25.88
C SER A 48 22.81 -20.15 -25.17
N VAL A 49 23.89 -19.36 -25.18
CA VAL A 49 25.07 -19.65 -24.36
C VAL A 49 24.65 -19.74 -22.88
N GLY A 50 25.10 -20.79 -22.18
CA GLY A 50 24.74 -21.07 -20.79
C GLY A 50 23.50 -21.96 -20.61
N ASP A 51 22.69 -22.17 -21.66
CA ASP A 51 21.54 -23.08 -21.59
C ASP A 51 21.99 -24.55 -21.55
N GLU A 52 21.26 -25.41 -20.84
CA GLU A 52 21.47 -26.86 -20.86
C GLU A 52 20.66 -27.48 -22.01
N VAL A 53 21.32 -28.00 -23.04
CA VAL A 53 20.67 -28.72 -24.14
C VAL A 53 20.55 -30.20 -23.81
N GLN A 54 19.39 -30.78 -24.09
CA GLN A 54 19.17 -32.22 -24.04
C GLN A 54 19.47 -32.80 -25.41
N ILE A 55 20.39 -33.74 -25.50
CA ILE A 55 20.78 -34.39 -26.76
C ILE A 55 20.37 -35.85 -26.70
N SER A 56 19.47 -36.25 -27.59
CA SER A 56 19.00 -37.62 -27.74
C SER A 56 19.84 -38.37 -28.76
N GLY A 57 20.08 -39.66 -28.55
CA GLY A 57 20.91 -40.44 -29.45
C GLY A 57 21.19 -41.86 -28.99
N TYR A 58 22.14 -42.51 -29.67
CA TYR A 58 22.53 -43.89 -29.41
C TYR A 58 24.02 -44.00 -29.10
N GLY A 59 24.37 -44.92 -28.20
CA GLY A 59 25.76 -45.29 -27.93
C GLY A 59 26.51 -44.34 -26.99
N PHE A 60 25.82 -43.41 -26.33
CA PHE A 60 26.38 -42.61 -25.24
C PHE A 60 26.92 -43.49 -24.10
N SER A 61 27.90 -42.97 -23.38
CA SER A 61 28.38 -43.58 -22.14
C SER A 61 27.40 -43.31 -21.01
N SER A 62 27.18 -44.31 -20.16
CA SER A 62 26.42 -44.14 -18.92
C SER A 62 27.13 -43.26 -17.88
N ASP A 63 28.42 -43.02 -18.07
CA ASP A 63 29.20 -42.04 -17.34
C ASP A 63 29.19 -40.72 -18.13
N ALA A 64 28.41 -39.74 -17.65
CA ALA A 64 28.13 -38.49 -18.35
C ALA A 64 29.42 -37.76 -18.78
N ALA A 65 30.42 -37.67 -17.90
CA ALA A 65 31.66 -36.96 -18.14
C ALA A 65 32.51 -37.55 -19.29
N LYS A 66 32.24 -38.81 -19.68
CA LYS A 66 32.89 -39.45 -20.82
C LYS A 66 32.28 -39.07 -22.16
N ASN A 67 31.11 -38.45 -22.18
CA ASN A 67 30.50 -37.91 -23.38
C ASN A 67 30.98 -36.47 -23.58
N LEU A 68 31.68 -36.22 -24.68
CA LEU A 68 32.09 -34.89 -25.12
C LEU A 68 31.25 -34.47 -26.31
N VAL A 69 30.78 -33.23 -26.28
CA VAL A 69 30.02 -32.60 -27.37
C VAL A 69 30.83 -31.45 -27.93
N ARG A 70 30.89 -31.37 -29.24
CA ARG A 70 31.49 -30.27 -29.99
C ARG A 70 30.38 -29.50 -30.69
N PHE A 71 30.36 -28.21 -30.43
CA PHE A 71 29.42 -27.25 -30.97
C PHE A 71 30.02 -26.45 -32.14
N GLY A 72 29.18 -25.71 -32.86
CA GLY A 72 29.61 -24.75 -33.88
C GLY A 72 30.64 -23.74 -33.34
N GLY A 73 31.57 -23.31 -34.19
CA GLY A 73 32.75 -22.54 -33.76
C GLY A 73 33.83 -23.38 -33.07
N GLY A 74 33.69 -24.71 -33.02
CA GLY A 74 34.71 -25.65 -32.52
C GLY A 74 34.79 -25.77 -31.00
N LYS A 75 33.85 -25.18 -30.26
CA LYS A 75 33.78 -25.27 -28.80
C LYS A 75 33.40 -26.67 -28.36
N GLN A 76 33.91 -27.12 -27.21
CA GLN A 76 33.65 -28.45 -26.67
C GLN A 76 33.22 -28.35 -25.21
N ALA A 77 32.28 -29.21 -24.80
CA ALA A 77 31.88 -29.37 -23.41
C ALA A 77 31.63 -30.85 -23.10
N SER A 78 31.85 -31.24 -21.84
CA SER A 78 31.46 -32.56 -21.33
C SER A 78 30.01 -32.54 -20.89
N ALA A 79 29.32 -33.68 -21.05
CA ALA A 79 27.98 -33.82 -20.50
C ALA A 79 28.01 -33.87 -18.96
N THR A 80 27.03 -33.21 -18.36
CA THR A 80 26.83 -33.11 -16.90
C THR A 80 25.95 -34.25 -16.38
N ARG A 81 25.02 -34.73 -17.21
CA ARG A 81 24.06 -35.78 -16.88
C ARG A 81 23.86 -36.75 -18.06
N TYR A 82 23.58 -38.01 -17.73
CA TYR A 82 23.15 -39.05 -18.68
C TYR A 82 21.89 -39.73 -18.14
N GLU A 83 20.92 -39.95 -19.04
CA GLU A 83 19.69 -40.70 -18.76
C GLU A 83 19.53 -41.82 -19.80
N GLY A 84 19.36 -43.05 -19.33
CA GLY A 84 19.17 -44.20 -20.21
C GLY A 84 17.74 -44.28 -20.75
N GLY A 85 17.60 -44.70 -22.01
CA GLY A 85 16.33 -45.06 -22.61
C GLY A 85 15.75 -46.38 -22.07
N MET A 86 14.89 -47.02 -22.87
CA MET A 86 14.31 -48.30 -22.49
C MET A 86 15.39 -49.36 -22.20
N PRO A 87 15.20 -50.22 -21.18
CA PRO A 87 16.14 -51.29 -20.87
C PRO A 87 16.45 -52.15 -22.10
N GLY A 88 17.73 -52.32 -22.41
CA GLY A 88 18.19 -53.07 -23.58
C GLY A 88 18.28 -52.26 -24.88
N SER A 89 17.81 -51.01 -24.90
CA SER A 89 18.12 -50.08 -25.98
C SER A 89 19.50 -49.44 -25.74
N HIS A 90 20.23 -49.15 -26.82
CA HIS A 90 21.43 -48.30 -26.77
C HIS A 90 21.08 -46.80 -26.79
N HIS A 91 19.79 -46.47 -26.66
CA HIS A 91 19.27 -45.11 -26.70
C HIS A 91 19.44 -44.44 -25.35
N GLY A 92 19.68 -43.13 -25.35
CA GLY A 92 19.70 -42.33 -24.13
C GLY A 92 19.81 -40.84 -24.44
N TRP A 93 19.81 -40.06 -23.36
CA TRP A 93 19.93 -38.62 -23.39
C TRP A 93 21.17 -38.19 -22.61
N ILE A 94 21.87 -37.19 -23.15
CA ILE A 94 22.91 -36.46 -22.42
C ILE A 94 22.49 -35.00 -22.29
N TYR A 95 22.94 -34.37 -21.22
CA TYR A 95 22.66 -32.95 -20.96
C TYR A 95 23.98 -32.19 -20.93
N VAL A 96 24.05 -31.10 -21.69
CA VAL A 96 25.28 -30.33 -21.88
C VAL A 96 24.98 -28.85 -21.88
N THR A 97 25.73 -28.08 -21.10
CA THR A 97 25.66 -26.62 -21.12
C THR A 97 26.34 -26.06 -22.38
N VAL A 98 25.65 -25.18 -23.12
CA VAL A 98 26.21 -24.50 -24.30
C VAL A 98 27.36 -23.58 -23.87
N PRO A 99 28.61 -23.82 -24.32
CA PRO A 99 29.77 -23.07 -23.83
C PRO A 99 29.86 -21.67 -24.45
N GLU A 100 30.62 -20.78 -23.80
CA GLU A 100 30.88 -19.43 -24.29
C GLU A 100 31.60 -19.42 -25.64
N GLY A 101 31.18 -18.51 -26.53
CA GLY A 101 31.71 -18.37 -27.89
C GLY A 101 31.25 -19.47 -28.86
N THR A 102 30.23 -20.24 -28.51
CA THR A 102 29.57 -21.16 -29.44
C THR A 102 28.85 -20.39 -30.55
N GLN A 103 28.90 -20.92 -31.77
CA GLN A 103 28.17 -20.41 -32.92
C GLN A 103 27.14 -21.44 -33.39
N THR A 104 26.14 -20.98 -34.17
CA THR A 104 25.21 -21.88 -34.86
C THR A 104 25.97 -22.89 -35.71
N GLY A 105 25.64 -24.18 -35.57
CA GLY A 105 26.31 -25.24 -36.32
C GLY A 105 25.97 -26.65 -35.88
N GLU A 106 26.49 -27.62 -36.63
CA GLU A 106 26.29 -29.05 -36.40
C GLU A 106 26.90 -29.51 -35.07
N LEU A 107 26.12 -30.24 -34.27
CA LEU A 107 26.63 -30.92 -33.09
C LEU A 107 27.32 -32.22 -33.46
N SER A 108 28.46 -32.48 -32.83
CA SER A 108 29.11 -33.78 -32.91
C SER A 108 29.48 -34.29 -31.53
N CYS A 109 29.33 -35.58 -31.30
CA CYS A 109 29.59 -36.23 -30.02
C CYS A 109 30.75 -37.21 -30.16
N ARG A 110 31.54 -37.35 -29.10
CA ARG A 110 32.53 -38.42 -28.96
C ARG A 110 32.54 -38.97 -27.54
N ARG A 111 33.10 -40.16 -27.41
CA ARG A 111 33.36 -40.80 -26.13
C ARG A 111 34.84 -40.75 -25.80
N THR A 112 35.21 -40.33 -24.60
CA THR A 112 36.60 -40.34 -24.14
C THR A 112 37.13 -41.76 -23.91
N ASP A 113 36.23 -42.72 -23.65
CA ASP A 113 36.52 -44.16 -23.60
C ASP A 113 36.35 -44.87 -24.96
N GLY A 114 36.02 -44.11 -26.02
CA GLY A 114 35.76 -44.60 -27.37
C GLY A 114 36.99 -44.70 -28.27
N ASP A 115 36.76 -44.88 -29.57
CA ASP A 115 37.79 -44.95 -30.62
C ASP A 115 38.43 -43.59 -30.97
N GLY A 116 37.98 -42.50 -30.33
CA GLY A 116 38.50 -41.14 -30.46
C GLY A 116 37.89 -40.33 -31.61
N ARG A 117 37.01 -40.91 -32.42
CA ARG A 117 36.36 -40.22 -33.53
C ARG A 117 35.14 -39.42 -33.05
N TRP A 118 34.81 -38.37 -33.78
CA TRP A 118 33.56 -37.61 -33.61
C TRP A 118 32.47 -38.23 -34.47
N SER A 119 31.22 -38.11 -34.02
CA SER A 119 30.05 -38.41 -34.85
C SER A 119 29.96 -37.49 -36.07
N THR A 120 29.25 -37.93 -37.10
CA THR A 120 29.02 -37.19 -38.36
C THR A 120 27.53 -37.11 -38.66
N GLY A 121 27.05 -35.99 -39.22
CA GLY A 121 25.66 -35.83 -39.62
C GLY A 121 24.72 -35.59 -38.44
N GLY A 122 25.19 -34.86 -37.43
CA GLY A 122 24.36 -34.48 -36.28
C GLY A 122 23.36 -33.37 -36.61
N PRO A 123 22.43 -33.09 -35.69
CA PRO A 123 21.53 -31.95 -35.79
C PRO A 123 22.29 -30.61 -35.66
N VAL A 124 21.74 -29.56 -36.26
CA VAL A 124 22.28 -28.20 -36.18
C VAL A 124 21.66 -27.49 -34.99
N LEU A 125 22.48 -27.06 -34.03
CA LEU A 125 22.03 -26.16 -32.98
C LEU A 125 22.09 -24.72 -33.48
N GLU A 126 20.95 -24.03 -33.51
CA GLU A 126 20.88 -22.59 -33.72
C GLU A 126 21.14 -21.84 -32.41
N VAL A 127 22.24 -21.07 -32.33
CA VAL A 127 22.57 -20.29 -31.14
C VAL A 127 21.99 -18.89 -31.26
N LYS A 128 21.10 -18.53 -30.32
CA LYS A 128 20.47 -17.21 -30.22
C LYS A 128 20.94 -16.48 -28.96
N PRO A 129 20.92 -15.14 -28.95
CA PRO A 129 21.09 -14.39 -27.71
C PRO A 129 19.94 -14.69 -26.75
N ALA A 130 20.26 -14.96 -25.48
CA ALA A 130 19.24 -15.13 -24.45
C ALA A 130 18.44 -13.84 -24.25
N THR A 131 17.12 -13.95 -24.09
CA THR A 131 16.32 -12.80 -23.64
C THR A 131 16.76 -12.37 -22.24
N VAL A 132 17.26 -11.14 -22.13
CA VAL A 132 17.58 -10.50 -20.84
C VAL A 132 16.37 -9.71 -20.38
N VAL A 133 15.78 -10.12 -19.26
CA VAL A 133 14.58 -9.49 -18.71
C VAL A 133 14.98 -8.56 -17.58
N THR A 134 14.35 -7.40 -17.52
CA THR A 134 14.46 -6.47 -16.39
C THR A 134 13.09 -6.25 -15.79
N ALA A 135 13.04 -6.01 -14.49
CA ALA A 135 11.81 -5.68 -13.80
C ALA A 135 12.10 -4.67 -12.70
N GLU A 136 11.27 -3.65 -12.66
CA GLU A 136 11.22 -2.64 -11.63
C GLU A 136 9.76 -2.29 -11.37
N LEU A 137 9.50 -1.62 -10.26
CA LEU A 137 8.20 -0.99 -10.05
C LEU A 137 8.05 0.17 -11.04
N HIS A 138 6.88 0.27 -11.69
CA HIS A 138 6.66 1.30 -12.69
C HIS A 138 6.84 2.70 -12.10
N SER A 139 7.42 3.66 -12.84
CA SER A 139 7.76 5.01 -12.35
C SER A 139 6.59 5.81 -11.76
N SER A 140 5.36 5.53 -12.21
CA SER A 140 4.16 6.09 -11.57
C SER A 140 4.05 5.66 -10.10
N TYR A 141 4.62 4.53 -9.71
CA TYR A 141 4.81 4.03 -8.37
C TYR A 141 6.25 4.38 -7.93
N ASN A 142 6.47 5.64 -7.55
CA ASN A 142 7.79 6.24 -7.26
C ASN A 142 8.43 5.79 -5.93
N GLY A 143 8.41 4.49 -5.61
CA GLY A 143 9.05 3.91 -4.43
C GLY A 143 8.48 4.37 -3.08
N ARG A 144 7.41 5.17 -3.09
CA ARG A 144 6.69 5.57 -1.88
C ARG A 144 5.39 4.84 -1.68
N TYR A 145 4.91 4.06 -2.67
CA TYR A 145 3.56 3.52 -2.67
C TYR A 145 3.45 2.22 -3.47
N THR A 146 3.66 1.10 -2.80
CA THR A 146 3.12 -0.20 -3.18
C THR A 146 1.98 -0.51 -2.22
N GLY A 147 0.75 -0.56 -2.73
CA GLY A 147 -0.39 -1.09 -2.02
C GLY A 147 -0.70 -2.49 -2.56
N PRO A 148 -0.08 -3.55 -2.02
CA PRO A 148 -0.74 -4.83 -1.91
C PRO A 148 -1.99 -4.62 -1.04
N ARG A 149 -3.18 -4.98 -1.54
CA ARG A 149 -4.47 -5.04 -0.84
C ARG A 149 -4.28 -4.91 0.67
N MET A 150 -4.55 -3.73 1.21
CA MET A 150 -4.25 -3.44 2.61
C MET A 150 -4.94 -4.44 3.54
N ALA A 151 -4.22 -4.84 4.58
CA ALA A 151 -4.75 -5.53 5.75
C ALA A 151 -6.15 -4.99 6.08
N SER A 152 -7.10 -5.89 5.90
CA SER A 152 -8.38 -5.99 6.56
C SER A 152 -8.57 -4.88 7.62
N ASN A 153 -9.36 -3.84 7.29
CA ASN A 153 -9.93 -2.90 8.27
C ASN A 153 -11.08 -2.07 7.71
N GLY A 154 -11.97 -2.74 6.98
CA GLY A 154 -13.25 -2.18 6.56
C GLY A 154 -13.89 -2.96 5.43
N TYR A 155 -15.22 -2.99 5.39
CA TYR A 155 -15.97 -3.47 4.22
C TYR A 155 -15.75 -2.47 3.08
N TRP A 156 -15.22 -2.93 1.93
CA TRP A 156 -14.86 -2.06 0.80
C TRP A 156 -15.71 -2.34 -0.43
N SER A 157 -16.81 -1.59 -0.58
CA SER A 157 -17.74 -1.55 -1.74
C SER A 157 -18.36 -2.90 -2.16
N LEU A 158 -19.61 -2.87 -2.60
CA LEU A 158 -20.36 -4.03 -3.11
C LEU A 158 -19.81 -4.62 -4.45
N GLY A 159 -18.54 -4.36 -4.80
CA GLY A 159 -17.97 -4.64 -6.12
C GLY A 159 -16.57 -5.27 -6.19
N GLY A 160 -15.89 -5.50 -5.06
CA GLY A 160 -14.73 -6.43 -5.01
C GLY A 160 -13.55 -6.15 -5.96
N THR A 161 -13.26 -4.91 -6.34
CA THR A 161 -12.13 -4.62 -7.23
C THR A 161 -10.80 -4.63 -6.48
N GLU A 162 -9.95 -5.61 -6.80
CA GLU A 162 -8.64 -5.83 -6.20
C GLU A 162 -7.63 -4.73 -6.59
N GLU A 163 -6.70 -4.44 -5.69
CA GLU A 163 -5.63 -3.45 -5.87
C GLU A 163 -4.43 -4.09 -6.59
N ASP A 164 -3.90 -3.41 -7.61
CA ASP A 164 -2.95 -3.99 -8.55
C ASP A 164 -1.58 -3.28 -8.56
N TRP A 165 -0.53 -4.07 -8.69
CA TRP A 165 0.84 -3.61 -8.95
C TRP A 165 1.00 -3.26 -10.43
N LEU A 166 1.94 -2.38 -10.74
CA LEU A 166 2.35 -2.10 -12.12
C LEU A 166 3.87 -2.23 -12.18
N LEU A 167 4.34 -3.13 -13.03
CA LEU A 167 5.77 -3.31 -13.29
C LEU A 167 6.16 -2.55 -14.55
N GLN A 168 7.38 -2.02 -14.56
CA GLN A 168 8.09 -1.58 -15.75
C GLN A 168 9.32 -2.46 -15.98
N GLY A 169 9.78 -2.54 -17.20
CA GLY A 169 10.96 -3.33 -17.54
C GLY A 169 11.13 -3.49 -19.04
N THR A 170 11.70 -4.63 -19.43
CA THR A 170 11.96 -4.96 -20.83
C THR A 170 11.73 -6.44 -21.09
N ASN A 171 11.26 -6.77 -22.29
CA ASN A 171 11.10 -8.14 -22.79
C ASN A 171 10.01 -8.96 -22.07
N PHE A 172 9.04 -8.32 -21.41
CA PHE A 172 7.94 -9.04 -20.76
C PHE A 172 7.11 -9.86 -21.76
N SER A 173 6.92 -9.36 -22.98
CA SER A 173 6.14 -10.05 -24.00
C SER A 173 6.81 -11.33 -24.51
N LYS A 174 8.11 -11.51 -24.23
CA LYS A 174 8.90 -12.67 -24.66
C LYS A 174 8.83 -13.86 -23.69
N LEU A 175 8.16 -13.69 -22.56
CA LEU A 175 8.02 -14.72 -21.53
C LEU A 175 6.64 -15.39 -21.58
N ARG A 176 6.60 -16.64 -21.12
CA ARG A 176 5.39 -17.41 -20.82
C ARG A 176 5.57 -18.25 -19.53
N ILE A 177 4.48 -18.81 -19.02
CA ILE A 177 4.50 -19.90 -18.02
C ILE A 177 3.77 -21.11 -18.61
N TRP A 178 4.22 -22.31 -18.25
CA TRP A 178 3.69 -23.56 -18.82
C TRP A 178 2.22 -23.84 -18.46
N GLU A 179 1.75 -23.30 -17.34
CA GLU A 179 0.37 -23.47 -16.83
C GLU A 179 -0.68 -22.66 -17.62
N TYR A 180 -0.21 -21.70 -18.41
CA TYR A 180 -1.02 -20.97 -19.38
C TYR A 180 -0.82 -21.64 -20.73
N ASP A 181 -1.91 -21.95 -21.45
CA ASP A 181 -1.91 -22.60 -22.78
C ASP A 181 -0.66 -22.18 -23.57
N GLU A 182 0.15 -23.15 -24.01
CA GLU A 182 1.59 -23.06 -24.37
C GLU A 182 1.92 -21.94 -25.39
N GLN A 183 0.90 -21.31 -25.95
CA GLN A 183 0.91 -20.25 -26.94
C GLN A 183 0.68 -18.82 -26.38
N THR A 184 0.32 -18.64 -25.11
CA THR A 184 0.03 -17.29 -24.59
C THR A 184 1.30 -16.54 -24.20
N ALA A 185 1.71 -15.63 -25.06
CA ALA A 185 2.80 -14.69 -24.83
C ALA A 185 2.50 -13.70 -23.70
N GLY A 186 3.55 -13.28 -22.99
CA GLY A 186 3.48 -12.22 -22.00
C GLY A 186 2.82 -12.63 -20.68
N VAL A 187 2.96 -13.87 -20.24
CA VAL A 187 2.50 -14.31 -18.90
C VAL A 187 3.69 -14.87 -18.15
N PHE A 188 3.98 -14.37 -16.94
CA PHE A 188 5.21 -14.72 -16.22
C PHE A 188 5.01 -14.66 -14.71
N TRP A 189 5.94 -15.22 -13.95
CA TRP A 189 5.96 -15.13 -12.49
C TRP A 189 6.66 -13.84 -12.03
N LEU A 190 6.08 -13.17 -11.05
CA LEU A 190 6.72 -12.19 -10.18
C LEU A 190 7.05 -12.89 -8.87
N ASP A 191 8.33 -13.10 -8.60
CA ASP A 191 8.79 -13.56 -7.29
C ASP A 191 9.06 -12.33 -6.41
N ILE A 192 8.69 -12.42 -5.14
CA ILE A 192 8.83 -11.40 -4.10
C ILE A 192 9.53 -12.05 -2.92
N GLU A 193 10.64 -11.48 -2.47
CA GLU A 193 11.39 -11.95 -1.31
C GLU A 193 11.23 -10.98 -0.13
N TYR A 194 10.78 -11.51 1.01
CA TYR A 194 10.70 -10.80 2.27
C TYR A 194 10.81 -11.78 3.45
N GLY A 195 11.54 -11.40 4.49
CA GLY A 195 11.64 -12.21 5.72
C GLY A 195 12.25 -13.60 5.52
N GLY A 196 13.04 -13.82 4.46
CA GLY A 196 13.60 -15.12 4.11
C GLY A 196 12.62 -16.08 3.42
N HIS A 197 11.46 -15.59 3.02
CA HIS A 197 10.45 -16.33 2.26
C HIS A 197 10.31 -15.75 0.85
N THR A 198 10.15 -16.63 -0.15
CA THR A 198 9.84 -16.25 -1.53
C THR A 198 8.39 -16.55 -1.84
N TYR A 199 7.72 -15.55 -2.39
CA TYR A 199 6.31 -15.52 -2.71
C TYR A 199 6.17 -15.25 -4.23
N SER A 200 5.44 -16.08 -4.98
CA SER A 200 5.28 -15.92 -6.44
C SER A 200 3.84 -15.55 -6.87
N ARG A 201 3.67 -14.53 -7.73
CA ARG A 201 2.39 -14.13 -8.32
C ARG A 201 2.43 -14.13 -9.85
N ILE A 202 1.35 -14.52 -10.51
CA ILE A 202 1.26 -14.47 -11.98
C ILE A 202 1.02 -13.03 -12.45
N MET A 203 1.83 -12.60 -13.41
CA MET A 203 1.75 -11.32 -14.11
C MET A 203 1.42 -11.53 -15.58
N ARG A 204 0.81 -10.51 -16.18
CA ARG A 204 0.51 -10.39 -17.61
C ARG A 204 1.14 -9.10 -18.16
N ALA A 205 1.88 -9.21 -19.25
CA ALA A 205 2.38 -8.10 -20.04
C ALA A 205 1.22 -7.38 -20.73
N VAL A 206 1.13 -6.07 -20.51
CA VAL A 206 0.28 -5.15 -21.28
C VAL A 206 1.03 -4.68 -22.53
N SER A 207 2.35 -4.54 -22.40
CA SER A 207 3.29 -4.26 -23.49
C SER A 207 4.62 -4.94 -23.19
N ASP A 208 5.61 -4.79 -24.07
CA ASP A 208 6.93 -5.36 -23.81
C ASP A 208 7.66 -4.75 -22.60
N THR A 209 7.21 -3.58 -22.15
CA THR A 209 7.83 -2.81 -21.06
C THR A 209 6.92 -2.58 -19.86
N VAL A 210 5.67 -3.05 -19.89
CA VAL A 210 4.68 -2.83 -18.81
C VAL A 210 3.90 -4.12 -18.54
N ALA A 211 3.74 -4.46 -17.27
CA ALA A 211 2.99 -5.63 -16.85
C ALA A 211 2.13 -5.39 -15.60
N VAL A 212 1.02 -6.13 -15.51
CA VAL A 212 0.00 -6.06 -14.45
C VAL A 212 -0.28 -7.46 -13.90
N PRO A 213 -0.86 -7.60 -12.69
CA PRO A 213 -1.31 -8.87 -12.19
C PRO A 213 -2.34 -9.55 -13.09
N HIS A 214 -2.26 -10.87 -13.19
CA HIS A 214 -3.27 -11.67 -13.89
C HIS A 214 -4.51 -11.88 -13.00
N ARG A 215 -5.72 -11.76 -13.56
CA ARG A 215 -7.00 -11.76 -12.80
C ARG A 215 -7.86 -13.00 -12.93
N ASN A 216 -7.67 -13.84 -13.94
CA ASN A 216 -8.68 -14.81 -14.39
C ASN A 216 -8.28 -16.30 -14.28
N ARG A 217 -7.07 -16.64 -13.83
CA ARG A 217 -6.63 -18.04 -13.77
C ARG A 217 -5.47 -18.30 -12.80
N GLY A 218 -5.42 -19.52 -12.27
CA GLY A 218 -4.33 -20.03 -11.44
C GLY A 218 -4.52 -19.73 -9.96
N GLU A 219 -3.71 -20.38 -9.12
CA GLU A 219 -3.65 -20.15 -7.67
C GLU A 219 -3.84 -18.66 -7.33
N GLN A 220 -5.03 -18.33 -6.82
CA GLN A 220 -5.29 -17.11 -6.04
C GLN A 220 -4.49 -17.14 -4.72
N SER A 221 -3.50 -18.03 -4.59
CA SER A 221 -2.88 -18.48 -3.33
C SER A 221 -2.02 -17.43 -2.66
N MET A 222 -2.05 -16.17 -3.12
CA MET A 222 -1.55 -15.06 -2.32
C MET A 222 -2.37 -13.82 -2.59
N PHE A 223 -3.28 -13.53 -1.66
CA PHE A 223 -3.71 -12.16 -1.52
C PHE A 223 -2.51 -11.33 -1.10
N PRO A 224 -2.36 -10.11 -1.62
CA PRO A 224 -1.26 -9.26 -1.21
C PRO A 224 -1.24 -8.97 0.31
N GLU A 225 -2.36 -9.13 1.01
CA GLU A 225 -2.45 -9.06 2.48
C GLU A 225 -1.68 -10.17 3.21
N GLU A 226 -1.53 -11.37 2.62
CA GLU A 226 -0.82 -12.50 3.23
C GLU A 226 0.70 -12.35 3.17
N VAL A 227 1.21 -11.61 2.17
CA VAL A 227 2.65 -11.34 1.99
C VAL A 227 3.06 -10.03 2.64
N PHE A 228 2.19 -9.02 2.59
CA PHE A 228 2.55 -7.65 2.93
C PHE A 228 1.74 -7.04 4.08
N GLY A 229 0.72 -7.73 4.60
CA GLY A 229 -0.12 -7.24 5.69
C GLY A 229 0.69 -6.77 6.91
N ASP A 230 1.80 -7.46 7.17
CA ASP A 230 2.70 -7.18 8.30
C ASP A 230 3.95 -6.38 7.91
N VAL A 231 4.14 -6.05 6.63
CA VAL A 231 5.31 -5.30 6.17
C VAL A 231 5.12 -3.81 6.45
N PRO A 232 5.97 -3.19 7.30
CA PRO A 232 5.80 -1.79 7.66
C PRO A 232 6.16 -0.87 6.48
N ALA A 233 5.55 0.31 6.46
CA ALA A 233 5.94 1.36 5.53
C ALA A 233 7.45 1.69 5.69
N GLY A 234 8.13 1.88 4.56
CA GLY A 234 9.58 2.10 4.50
C GLY A 234 10.42 0.82 4.51
N ALA A 235 9.84 -0.37 4.75
CA ALA A 235 10.56 -1.63 4.56
C ALA A 235 10.88 -1.86 3.08
N THR A 236 11.96 -2.58 2.81
CA THR A 236 12.32 -2.98 1.45
C THR A 236 12.00 -4.46 1.25
N VAL A 237 11.33 -4.76 0.14
CA VAL A 237 11.17 -6.12 -0.39
C VAL A 237 11.96 -6.23 -1.68
N GLU A 238 12.38 -7.43 -2.06
CA GLU A 238 13.02 -7.63 -3.36
C GLU A 238 12.03 -8.30 -4.31
N ILE A 239 12.04 -7.87 -5.57
CA ILE A 239 11.22 -8.47 -6.61
C ILE A 239 12.10 -8.96 -7.77
N ARG A 240 11.67 -10.02 -8.44
CA ARG A 240 12.22 -10.42 -9.74
C ARG A 240 11.14 -11.03 -10.60
N VAL A 241 11.36 -11.05 -11.90
CA VAL A 241 10.48 -11.76 -12.83
C VAL A 241 11.14 -13.04 -13.32
N ARG A 242 10.33 -14.06 -13.55
CA ARG A 242 10.74 -15.37 -14.03
C ARG A 242 9.73 -15.93 -15.02
N GLY A 243 10.20 -16.50 -16.11
CA GLY A 243 9.34 -17.17 -17.08
C GLY A 243 10.13 -17.89 -18.15
N HIS A 244 9.46 -18.72 -18.93
CA HIS A 244 10.06 -19.42 -20.05
C HIS A 244 10.07 -18.53 -21.29
N GLU A 245 11.19 -18.48 -21.99
CA GLU A 245 11.32 -17.75 -23.24
C GLU A 245 10.46 -18.41 -24.34
N LEU A 246 9.75 -17.59 -25.10
CA LEU A 246 8.81 -18.08 -26.13
C LEU A 246 9.51 -18.85 -27.25
N THR A 247 10.72 -18.45 -27.63
CA THR A 247 11.43 -18.99 -28.80
C THR A 247 12.12 -20.33 -28.55
N ASN A 248 12.43 -20.66 -27.30
CA ASN A 248 13.28 -21.80 -26.97
C ASN A 248 12.89 -22.52 -25.67
N GLY A 249 11.90 -22.03 -24.92
CA GLY A 249 11.40 -22.67 -23.70
C GLY A 249 12.31 -22.59 -22.47
N TYR A 250 13.52 -22.03 -22.59
CA TYR A 250 14.44 -21.90 -21.46
C TYR A 250 13.94 -20.86 -20.46
N GLU A 251 14.09 -21.15 -19.18
CA GLU A 251 13.72 -20.21 -18.13
C GLU A 251 14.67 -19.00 -18.14
N ARG A 252 14.08 -17.81 -18.02
CA ARG A 252 14.76 -16.52 -17.91
C ARG A 252 14.31 -15.87 -16.62
N THR A 253 15.28 -15.31 -15.90
CA THR A 253 15.08 -14.58 -14.65
C THR A 253 15.72 -13.21 -14.76
N SER A 254 15.05 -12.20 -14.20
CA SER A 254 15.72 -10.91 -13.95
C SER A 254 16.60 -10.99 -12.70
N ALA A 255 17.51 -10.03 -12.55
CA ALA A 255 18.09 -9.74 -11.25
C ALA A 255 16.99 -9.36 -10.24
N TRP A 256 17.28 -9.54 -8.95
CA TRP A 256 16.48 -8.99 -7.87
C TRP A 256 16.57 -7.46 -7.89
N ALA A 257 15.41 -6.81 -7.78
CA ALA A 257 15.27 -5.37 -7.72
C ALA A 257 14.60 -4.96 -6.40
N PRO A 258 15.20 -4.04 -5.63
CA PRO A 258 14.63 -3.60 -4.36
C PRO A 258 13.41 -2.67 -4.59
N VAL A 259 12.39 -2.84 -3.77
CA VAL A 259 11.17 -2.04 -3.76
C VAL A 259 10.85 -1.62 -2.33
N THR A 260 10.74 -0.33 -2.10
CA THR A 260 10.33 0.22 -0.81
C THR A 260 8.81 0.23 -0.68
N ILE A 261 8.31 -0.37 0.40
CA ILE A 261 6.90 -0.42 0.75
C ILE A 261 6.42 0.95 1.22
N GLY A 262 5.27 1.37 0.70
CA GLY A 262 4.73 2.68 0.97
C GLY A 262 3.92 2.83 2.25
N GLU A 263 3.56 4.07 2.55
CA GLU A 263 2.54 4.35 3.58
C GLU A 263 1.17 3.81 3.16
N ARG A 264 0.39 3.38 4.15
CA ARG A 264 -0.99 2.92 3.95
C ARG A 264 -1.95 4.10 4.15
N PRO A 265 -2.98 4.26 3.31
CA PRO A 265 -4.03 5.25 3.55
C PRO A 265 -4.70 5.02 4.91
N TYR A 266 -5.07 6.12 5.55
CA TYR A 266 -5.88 6.06 6.78
C TYR A 266 -7.32 5.71 6.41
N TYR A 267 -8.05 5.12 7.35
CA TYR A 267 -9.47 4.87 7.16
C TYR A 267 -10.20 6.17 6.79
N GLY A 268 -11.15 6.12 5.86
CA GLY A 268 -11.89 7.31 5.41
C GLY A 268 -11.15 8.27 4.48
N SER A 269 -9.84 8.07 4.24
CA SER A 269 -9.00 8.99 3.46
C SER A 269 -9.01 8.78 1.94
N MET A 270 -9.82 7.86 1.42
CA MET A 270 -9.79 7.45 0.02
C MET A 270 -11.00 8.00 -0.75
N TYR A 271 -10.74 8.56 -1.92
CA TYR A 271 -11.75 9.14 -2.82
C TYR A 271 -11.68 8.44 -4.18
N GLU A 272 -12.83 7.97 -4.65
CA GLU A 272 -12.91 7.25 -5.92
C GLU A 272 -13.09 8.19 -7.12
N LEU A 273 -12.37 7.87 -8.20
CA LEU A 273 -12.54 8.41 -9.54
C LEU A 273 -12.75 7.27 -10.53
N GLN A 274 -13.89 7.26 -11.20
CA GLN A 274 -14.15 6.32 -12.30
C GLN A 274 -13.59 6.88 -13.61
N ALA A 275 -12.60 6.19 -14.19
CA ALA A 275 -11.86 6.62 -15.36
C ALA A 275 -12.76 6.86 -16.59
N ALA A 276 -13.71 5.96 -16.85
CA ALA A 276 -14.58 6.03 -18.02
C ALA A 276 -15.63 7.15 -17.96
N THR A 277 -15.94 7.65 -16.76
CA THR A 277 -17.04 8.59 -16.51
C THR A 277 -16.59 9.75 -15.63
N MET A 278 -15.31 10.11 -15.67
CA MET A 278 -14.70 11.04 -14.70
C MET A 278 -15.41 12.39 -14.61
N VAL A 279 -15.85 12.96 -15.74
CA VAL A 279 -16.56 14.25 -15.73
C VAL A 279 -17.99 14.09 -15.23
N ALA A 280 -18.67 12.98 -15.54
CA ALA A 280 -19.97 12.70 -14.96
C ALA A 280 -19.88 12.42 -13.44
N TRP A 281 -18.77 11.84 -12.99
CA TRP A 281 -18.52 11.45 -11.61
C TRP A 281 -18.13 12.64 -10.71
N TRP A 282 -17.23 13.51 -11.17
CA TRP A 282 -16.68 14.63 -10.40
C TRP A 282 -17.06 16.02 -10.93
N GLY A 283 -17.65 16.11 -12.12
CA GLY A 283 -17.82 17.37 -12.82
C GLY A 283 -16.49 17.92 -13.35
N ALA A 284 -16.46 19.23 -13.56
CA ALA A 284 -15.29 19.95 -14.07
C ALA A 284 -14.12 20.01 -13.06
N SER A 285 -14.42 19.92 -11.75
CA SER A 285 -13.43 20.01 -10.69
C SER A 285 -13.91 19.31 -9.41
N LYS A 286 -13.01 18.62 -8.72
CA LYS A 286 -13.22 18.07 -7.37
C LYS A 286 -12.08 18.50 -6.45
N THR A 287 -12.43 19.00 -5.27
CA THR A 287 -11.46 19.33 -4.22
C THR A 287 -11.34 18.17 -3.23
N ILE A 288 -10.10 17.84 -2.87
CA ILE A 288 -9.76 16.79 -1.89
C ILE A 288 -8.68 17.33 -0.96
N ALA A 289 -8.75 16.96 0.33
CA ALA A 289 -7.75 17.38 1.31
C ALA A 289 -6.40 16.70 1.11
N LYS A 290 -5.32 17.44 1.38
CA LYS A 290 -3.94 16.96 1.47
C LYS A 290 -3.85 15.80 2.49
N GLY A 291 -3.01 14.84 2.20
CA GLY A 291 -2.88 13.58 2.93
C GLY A 291 -3.87 12.50 2.48
N SER A 292 -4.95 12.86 1.80
CA SER A 292 -5.90 11.87 1.26
C SER A 292 -5.32 11.10 0.07
N TRP A 293 -6.10 10.13 -0.41
CA TRP A 293 -5.74 9.25 -1.51
C TRP A 293 -6.81 9.26 -2.58
N LEU A 294 -6.36 9.36 -3.83
CA LEU A 294 -7.18 9.16 -5.01
C LEU A 294 -7.11 7.69 -5.43
N ARG A 295 -8.27 7.04 -5.50
CA ARG A 295 -8.47 5.71 -6.06
C ARG A 295 -9.07 5.82 -7.45
N ILE A 296 -8.30 5.45 -8.46
CA ILE A 296 -8.77 5.43 -9.85
C ILE A 296 -9.24 4.01 -10.18
N THR A 297 -10.49 3.87 -10.59
CA THR A 297 -11.12 2.62 -11.04
C THR A 297 -11.54 2.76 -12.51
N PRO A 298 -11.85 1.67 -13.25
CA PRO A 298 -12.15 1.78 -14.67
C PRO A 298 -13.53 2.39 -14.94
N GLY A 299 -14.48 2.20 -14.01
CA GLY A 299 -15.91 2.36 -14.25
C GLY A 299 -16.56 1.04 -14.71
N GLN A 300 -17.84 0.84 -14.38
CA GLN A 300 -18.57 -0.40 -14.68
C GLN A 300 -18.68 -0.64 -16.19
N GLY A 301 -18.32 -1.85 -16.66
CA GLY A 301 -18.44 -2.26 -18.07
C GLY A 301 -17.52 -1.53 -19.06
N ALA A 302 -16.57 -0.73 -18.57
CA ALA A 302 -15.69 0.06 -19.42
C ALA A 302 -14.55 -0.77 -20.04
N SER A 303 -14.19 -0.46 -21.28
CA SER A 303 -12.91 -0.87 -21.88
C SER A 303 -11.74 -0.18 -21.17
N THR A 304 -10.50 -0.59 -21.49
CA THR A 304 -9.29 0.04 -20.93
C THR A 304 -9.24 1.53 -21.28
N GLN A 305 -9.18 2.38 -20.26
CA GLN A 305 -9.08 3.83 -20.34
C GLN A 305 -7.62 4.27 -20.19
N MET A 306 -7.18 5.26 -20.98
CA MET A 306 -5.80 5.74 -20.97
C MET A 306 -5.74 7.10 -20.27
N LEU A 307 -5.15 7.17 -19.08
CA LEU A 307 -5.16 8.39 -18.27
C LEU A 307 -3.78 9.05 -18.17
N THR A 308 -3.76 10.38 -18.15
CA THR A 308 -2.57 11.18 -17.81
C THR A 308 -2.90 12.24 -16.78
N ALA A 309 -2.02 12.45 -15.81
CA ALA A 309 -2.07 13.59 -14.90
C ALA A 309 -0.65 14.02 -14.50
N PRO A 310 0.00 14.87 -15.31
CA PRO A 310 1.31 15.40 -14.99
C PRO A 310 1.33 16.07 -13.61
N GLY A 311 2.37 15.80 -12.83
CA GLY A 311 2.48 16.27 -11.44
C GLY A 311 1.92 15.31 -10.39
N LEU A 312 0.95 14.46 -10.74
CA LEU A 312 0.49 13.35 -9.90
C LEU A 312 1.20 12.03 -10.24
N TRP A 313 1.36 11.74 -11.53
CA TRP A 313 2.15 10.61 -12.02
C TRP A 313 2.79 10.90 -13.38
N SER A 314 3.81 10.11 -13.73
CA SER A 314 4.47 10.14 -15.04
C SER A 314 3.86 9.13 -16.00
N GLY A 315 3.79 9.49 -17.28
CA GLY A 315 3.36 8.61 -18.37
C GLY A 315 1.85 8.39 -18.44
N VAL A 316 1.46 7.47 -19.33
CA VAL A 316 0.06 7.06 -19.55
C VAL A 316 -0.25 5.87 -18.65
N LEU A 317 -1.36 5.95 -17.92
CA LEU A 317 -1.87 4.90 -17.05
C LEU A 317 -3.04 4.17 -17.73
N PRO A 318 -2.89 2.89 -18.13
CA PRO A 318 -3.98 2.09 -18.65
C PRO A 318 -4.83 1.52 -17.51
N VAL A 319 -6.11 1.91 -17.39
CA VAL A 319 -7.04 1.47 -16.33
C VAL A 319 -8.21 0.69 -16.93
N GLY A 320 -8.39 -0.59 -16.59
CA GLY A 320 -9.49 -1.42 -17.10
C GLY A 320 -9.16 -2.88 -17.36
N ALA A 321 -9.91 -3.49 -18.28
CA ALA A 321 -9.87 -4.94 -18.56
C ALA A 321 -8.47 -5.45 -18.99
N ASP A 322 -7.76 -4.67 -19.80
CA ASP A 322 -6.39 -4.96 -20.27
C ASP A 322 -5.33 -4.08 -19.59
N GLY A 323 -5.71 -3.30 -18.57
CA GLY A 323 -4.83 -2.43 -17.80
C GLY A 323 -4.87 -2.75 -16.31
N VAL A 324 -4.54 -1.78 -15.47
CA VAL A 324 -4.62 -1.85 -14.01
C VAL A 324 -6.10 -1.79 -13.57
N ALA A 325 -6.51 -2.57 -12.56
CA ALA A 325 -7.88 -2.56 -12.07
C ALA A 325 -8.12 -1.31 -11.24
N THR A 326 -7.18 -1.04 -10.34
CA THR A 326 -7.24 0.08 -9.42
C THR A 326 -5.86 0.70 -9.29
N ARG A 327 -5.78 2.03 -9.38
CA ARG A 327 -4.57 2.79 -9.05
C ARG A 327 -4.81 3.68 -7.84
N LEU A 328 -3.89 3.64 -6.89
CA LEU A 328 -3.86 4.58 -5.76
C LEU A 328 -2.84 5.69 -5.99
N VAL A 329 -3.24 6.93 -5.74
CA VAL A 329 -2.41 8.13 -5.87
C VAL A 329 -2.53 8.94 -4.57
N PRO A 330 -1.46 9.09 -3.78
CA PRO A 330 -1.49 9.90 -2.57
C PRO A 330 -1.38 11.37 -2.90
N LEU A 331 -2.13 12.19 -2.17
CA LEU A 331 -2.28 13.61 -2.41
C LEU A 331 -1.49 14.39 -1.35
N THR A 332 -0.17 14.45 -1.51
CA THR A 332 0.74 15.00 -0.48
C THR A 332 1.04 16.49 -0.65
N THR A 333 0.81 17.03 -1.85
CA THR A 333 1.19 18.41 -2.20
C THR A 333 -0.04 19.18 -2.66
N THR A 334 -0.28 20.35 -2.06
CA THR A 334 -1.36 21.25 -2.47
C THR A 334 -1.13 21.75 -3.89
N GLY A 335 -2.22 21.92 -4.64
CA GLY A 335 -2.16 22.35 -6.02
C GLY A 335 -3.34 21.86 -6.85
N THR A 336 -3.38 22.30 -8.10
CA THR A 336 -4.42 21.93 -9.06
C THR A 336 -3.80 21.07 -10.14
N TYR A 337 -4.37 19.89 -10.35
CA TYR A 337 -3.87 18.88 -11.28
C TYR A 337 -4.95 18.52 -12.30
N THR A 338 -4.62 18.57 -13.58
CA THR A 338 -5.51 18.13 -14.65
C THR A 338 -5.37 16.63 -14.84
N ILE A 339 -6.48 15.89 -14.71
CA ILE A 339 -6.56 14.47 -15.08
C ILE A 339 -7.29 14.40 -16.42
N THR A 340 -6.62 13.83 -17.43
CA THR A 340 -7.15 13.68 -18.78
C THR A 340 -7.32 12.19 -19.12
N ASN A 341 -8.51 11.82 -19.60
CA ASN A 341 -8.74 10.53 -20.26
C ASN A 341 -8.49 10.69 -21.76
N GLN A 342 -7.38 10.12 -22.24
CA GLN A 342 -7.01 10.14 -23.66
C GLN A 342 -7.93 9.28 -24.53
N THR A 343 -8.65 8.32 -23.94
CA THR A 343 -9.60 7.46 -24.67
C THR A 343 -10.88 8.23 -25.01
N SER A 344 -11.45 8.98 -24.06
CA SER A 344 -12.69 9.76 -24.28
C SER A 344 -12.43 11.22 -24.69
N GLY A 345 -11.24 11.75 -24.43
CA GLY A 345 -10.91 13.18 -24.58
C GLY A 345 -11.37 14.05 -23.42
N GLU A 346 -12.02 13.48 -22.40
CA GLU A 346 -12.49 14.22 -21.23
C GLU A 346 -11.35 14.63 -20.30
N SER A 347 -11.57 15.71 -19.54
CA SER A 347 -10.64 16.14 -18.48
C SER A 347 -11.40 16.70 -17.29
N THR A 348 -10.89 16.44 -16.09
CA THR A 348 -11.38 17.01 -14.82
C THR A 348 -10.20 17.59 -14.02
N GLN A 349 -10.48 18.58 -13.19
CA GLN A 349 -9.49 19.18 -12.28
C GLN A 349 -9.57 18.52 -10.90
N LEU A 350 -8.42 18.07 -10.40
CA LEU A 350 -8.24 17.71 -8.99
C LEU A 350 -7.58 18.88 -8.26
N VAL A 351 -8.27 19.46 -7.30
CA VAL A 351 -7.72 20.47 -6.39
C VAL A 351 -7.34 19.80 -5.09
N VAL A 352 -6.04 19.78 -4.77
CA VAL A 352 -5.54 19.34 -3.47
C VAL A 352 -5.37 20.56 -2.58
N ALA A 353 -6.16 20.64 -1.51
CA ALA A 353 -6.18 21.76 -0.56
C ALA A 353 -5.79 21.30 0.85
N ASP A 354 -5.50 22.20 1.78
CA ASP A 354 -5.21 21.81 3.17
C ASP A 354 -6.45 21.21 3.85
N VAL A 355 -7.65 21.69 3.51
CA VAL A 355 -8.94 21.19 3.99
C VAL A 355 -9.81 20.80 2.80
N GLY A 356 -10.44 19.63 2.88
CA GLY A 356 -11.41 19.18 1.86
C GLY A 356 -12.75 19.91 2.02
N PRO A 357 -13.64 19.89 1.02
CA PRO A 357 -15.00 20.38 1.20
C PRO A 357 -15.78 19.45 2.15
N PRO A 358 -16.79 19.95 2.87
CA PRO A 358 -17.68 19.09 3.66
C PRO A 358 -18.37 18.01 2.81
N ASP A 359 -17.94 16.76 2.96
CA ASP A 359 -18.46 15.60 2.21
C ASP A 359 -19.05 14.54 3.18
N GLY A 360 -19.63 15.02 4.28
CA GLY A 360 -20.22 14.22 5.35
C GLY A 360 -19.20 13.64 6.34
N GLY A 361 -19.62 12.63 7.10
CA GLY A 361 -18.74 11.94 8.05
C GLY A 361 -18.29 10.55 7.59
N ARG A 362 -17.27 10.03 8.27
CA ARG A 362 -16.82 8.63 8.15
C ARG A 362 -16.96 7.96 9.50
N GLY A 363 -17.50 6.75 9.51
CA GLY A 363 -17.65 5.92 10.70
C GLY A 363 -16.83 4.65 10.58
N TYR A 364 -16.20 4.21 11.67
CA TYR A 364 -15.50 2.94 11.79
C TYR A 364 -16.11 2.12 12.93
N GLY A 365 -16.18 0.80 12.81
CA GLY A 365 -16.66 -0.14 13.84
C GLY A 365 -18.07 -0.69 13.62
N SER A 366 -19.06 0.15 13.30
CA SER A 366 -20.46 -0.32 13.11
C SER A 366 -20.64 -1.25 11.92
N ASP A 367 -19.93 -0.96 10.83
CA ASP A 367 -20.11 -1.61 9.53
C ASP A 367 -19.07 -2.72 9.30
N THR A 368 -18.07 -2.80 10.18
CA THR A 368 -16.88 -3.64 10.02
C THR A 368 -16.84 -4.84 10.96
N GLN A 369 -17.65 -4.85 12.03
CA GLN A 369 -17.64 -5.89 13.08
C GLN A 369 -16.23 -6.12 13.68
N ARG A 370 -15.45 -5.06 13.86
CA ARG A 370 -14.04 -5.15 14.29
C ARG A 370 -13.75 -4.50 15.64
N ASP A 371 -12.70 -5.03 16.25
CA ASP A 371 -12.27 -4.75 17.61
C ASP A 371 -11.50 -3.42 17.69
N LEU A 372 -12.20 -2.28 17.52
CA LEU A 372 -11.63 -0.94 17.78
C LEU A 372 -10.98 -0.86 19.18
N LEU A 373 -11.47 -1.66 20.13
CA LEU A 373 -10.91 -1.78 21.46
C LEU A 373 -9.51 -2.42 21.44
N ALA A 374 -9.27 -3.50 20.70
CA ALA A 374 -7.96 -4.14 20.62
C ALA A 374 -7.02 -3.54 19.55
N GLU A 375 -7.52 -3.15 18.39
CA GLU A 375 -6.69 -2.73 17.25
C GLU A 375 -6.44 -1.21 17.20
N GLY A 376 -7.32 -0.41 17.80
CA GLY A 376 -7.33 1.04 17.58
C GLY A 376 -7.69 1.41 16.13
N VAL A 377 -7.51 2.68 15.75
CA VAL A 377 -7.74 3.12 14.37
C VAL A 377 -6.97 4.41 14.06
N LYS A 378 -6.43 4.50 12.84
CA LYS A 378 -6.04 5.76 12.21
C LYS A 378 -7.04 6.13 11.13
N MET A 379 -7.69 7.27 11.29
CA MET A 379 -8.76 7.71 10.41
C MET A 379 -8.54 9.17 9.99
N ARG A 380 -8.94 9.49 8.75
CA ARG A 380 -8.89 10.85 8.21
C ARG A 380 -10.19 11.17 7.49
N VAL A 381 -10.69 12.39 7.65
CA VAL A 381 -11.88 12.93 6.96
C VAL A 381 -11.57 14.36 6.53
N ASP A 382 -11.55 14.61 5.23
CA ASP A 382 -11.35 15.94 4.64
C ASP A 382 -10.14 16.71 5.23
N GLY A 383 -9.10 15.98 5.61
CA GLY A 383 -7.83 16.51 6.15
C GLY A 383 -7.72 16.43 7.69
N ALA A 384 -8.84 16.35 8.41
CA ALA A 384 -8.84 16.08 9.84
C ALA A 384 -8.46 14.63 10.11
N GLU A 385 -7.60 14.41 11.11
CA GLU A 385 -7.07 13.10 11.46
C GLU A 385 -7.33 12.75 12.91
N ILE A 386 -7.52 11.47 13.15
CA ILE A 386 -7.60 10.88 14.47
C ILE A 386 -6.78 9.60 14.54
N ASP A 387 -5.99 9.47 15.60
CA ASP A 387 -5.19 8.29 15.95
C ASP A 387 -5.65 7.80 17.33
N VAL A 388 -6.40 6.70 17.31
CA VAL A 388 -6.86 5.98 18.50
C VAL A 388 -5.93 4.79 18.71
N PRO A 389 -5.12 4.75 19.77
CA PRO A 389 -4.25 3.62 20.00
C PRO A 389 -5.02 2.35 20.42
N PRO A 390 -4.49 1.15 20.13
CA PRO A 390 -4.93 -0.11 20.74
C PRO A 390 -5.20 0.01 22.24
N GLY A 391 -6.37 -0.40 22.72
CA GLY A 391 -6.76 -0.38 24.13
C GLY A 391 -7.00 1.01 24.72
N ALA A 392 -7.38 1.99 23.89
CA ALA A 392 -7.71 3.34 24.37
C ALA A 392 -9.01 3.40 25.18
N PHE A 393 -10.00 2.57 24.85
CA PHE A 393 -11.32 2.56 25.48
C PHE A 393 -11.39 1.56 26.64
N SER A 394 -12.25 1.82 27.63
CA SER A 394 -12.53 0.86 28.70
C SER A 394 -13.57 -0.16 28.26
N ALA A 395 -13.31 -1.45 28.42
CA ALA A 395 -14.29 -2.49 28.15
C ALA A 395 -15.55 -2.37 29.03
N ASP A 396 -15.45 -1.69 30.18
CA ASP A 396 -16.57 -1.44 31.10
C ASP A 396 -17.69 -0.59 30.48
N ASP A 397 -17.38 0.19 29.44
CA ASP A 397 -18.36 1.01 28.71
C ASP A 397 -19.17 0.18 27.68
N LEU A 398 -18.78 -1.08 27.44
CA LEU A 398 -19.54 -2.00 26.60
C LEU A 398 -20.78 -2.51 27.33
N THR A 399 -21.83 -2.78 26.56
CA THR A 399 -23.09 -3.31 27.10
C THR A 399 -23.37 -4.68 26.51
N PRO A 400 -24.25 -5.51 27.12
CA PRO A 400 -24.64 -6.79 26.53
C PRO A 400 -25.18 -6.69 25.08
N VAL A 401 -25.71 -5.52 24.71
CA VAL A 401 -26.28 -5.22 23.38
C VAL A 401 -25.23 -4.63 22.42
N ARG A 402 -24.22 -3.90 22.93
CA ARG A 402 -23.13 -3.33 22.14
C ARG A 402 -21.80 -3.84 22.66
N GLN A 403 -21.30 -4.87 21.98
CA GLN A 403 -20.05 -5.58 22.33
C GLN A 403 -18.81 -5.02 21.60
N TYR A 404 -18.93 -3.87 20.94
CA TYR A 404 -17.84 -3.20 20.24
C TYR A 404 -18.01 -1.67 20.30
N PHE A 405 -16.90 -0.94 20.08
CA PHE A 405 -16.92 0.50 19.88
C PHE A 405 -16.99 0.85 18.39
N SER A 406 -17.78 1.87 18.08
CA SER A 406 -17.79 2.58 16.81
C SER A 406 -17.36 4.01 17.03
N ILE A 407 -16.58 4.56 16.11
CA ILE A 407 -16.12 5.94 16.11
C ILE A 407 -16.55 6.62 14.82
N ARG A 408 -16.92 7.89 14.89
CA ARG A 408 -17.35 8.68 13.75
C ARG A 408 -16.75 10.08 13.82
N LEU A 409 -16.15 10.50 12.71
CA LEU A 409 -15.65 11.86 12.49
C LEU A 409 -16.49 12.47 11.39
N ASP A 410 -17.25 13.50 11.73
CA ASP A 410 -18.07 14.25 10.78
C ASP A 410 -17.40 15.58 10.44
N HIS A 411 -17.51 15.98 9.18
CA HIS A 411 -17.11 17.30 8.70
C HIS A 411 -18.35 18.01 8.13
N PHE A 412 -18.62 19.20 8.64
CA PHE A 412 -19.83 19.98 8.33
C PHE A 412 -19.46 21.34 7.75
N PRO A 413 -20.31 21.90 6.87
CA PRO A 413 -20.21 23.30 6.51
C PRO A 413 -20.43 24.16 7.74
N ASP A 414 -19.73 25.29 7.80
CA ASP A 414 -19.98 26.25 8.85
C ASP A 414 -21.40 26.82 8.77
N THR A 415 -22.10 26.73 9.89
CA THR A 415 -23.45 27.26 10.08
C THR A 415 -23.52 28.10 11.35
N VAL A 416 -22.39 28.31 12.02
CA VAL A 416 -22.33 29.03 13.28
C VAL A 416 -22.18 30.53 13.01
N VAL A 417 -22.78 31.33 13.88
CA VAL A 417 -22.64 32.79 13.84
C VAL A 417 -22.01 33.19 15.15
N PRO A 418 -20.69 33.41 15.20
CA PRO A 418 -20.00 33.79 16.43
C PRO A 418 -20.50 35.15 16.91
N TRP A 419 -20.45 35.36 18.23
CA TRP A 419 -20.74 36.67 18.82
C TRP A 419 -19.83 37.76 18.23
N ASP A 420 -18.54 37.45 18.03
CA ASP A 420 -17.60 38.29 17.29
C ASP A 420 -17.58 37.88 15.81
N SER A 421 -18.15 38.75 14.96
CA SER A 421 -18.20 38.55 13.51
C SER A 421 -16.84 38.52 12.81
N THR A 422 -15.76 38.93 13.49
CA THR A 422 -14.40 38.86 12.93
C THR A 422 -13.77 37.49 13.08
N LEU A 423 -14.33 36.61 13.93
CA LEU A 423 -13.87 35.24 14.07
C LEU A 423 -14.33 34.38 12.90
N THR A 424 -13.44 33.50 12.45
CA THR A 424 -13.71 32.52 11.42
C THR A 424 -13.10 31.18 11.77
N ASN A 425 -13.83 30.09 11.50
CA ASN A 425 -13.28 28.74 11.46
C ASN A 425 -12.82 28.34 10.04
N GLY A 426 -12.87 29.27 9.08
CA GLY A 426 -12.58 29.03 7.67
C GLY A 426 -13.71 28.32 6.91
N GLY A 427 -14.91 28.20 7.48
CA GLY A 427 -16.01 27.46 6.88
C GLY A 427 -16.07 25.98 7.27
N HIS A 428 -15.24 25.53 8.21
CA HIS A 428 -15.02 24.12 8.52
C HIS A 428 -15.25 23.79 10.00
N LEU A 429 -16.14 22.83 10.26
CA LEU A 429 -16.40 22.29 11.59
C LEU A 429 -16.33 20.77 11.59
N PHE A 430 -15.66 20.22 12.59
CA PHE A 430 -15.51 18.78 12.78
C PHE A 430 -16.21 18.33 14.06
N SER A 431 -16.77 17.12 14.07
CA SER A 431 -17.28 16.51 15.29
C SER A 431 -16.79 15.08 15.43
N LEU A 432 -16.29 14.75 16.62
CA LEU A 432 -15.91 13.39 16.98
C LEU A 432 -16.98 12.77 17.87
N SER A 433 -17.43 11.57 17.53
CA SER A 433 -18.33 10.80 18.36
C SER A 433 -17.91 9.33 18.45
N VAL A 434 -18.07 8.73 19.63
CA VAL A 434 -17.82 7.32 19.92
C VAL A 434 -19.10 6.70 20.50
N THR A 435 -19.39 5.45 20.14
CA THR A 435 -20.52 4.69 20.66
C THR A 435 -20.10 3.23 20.94
N PRO A 436 -20.44 2.62 22.09
CA PRO A 436 -21.16 3.19 23.22
C PRO A 436 -20.43 4.37 23.84
N GLU A 437 -21.13 5.10 24.71
CA GLU A 437 -20.59 6.29 25.37
C GLU A 437 -19.29 5.96 26.10
N VAL A 438 -18.27 6.80 25.90
CA VAL A 438 -16.99 6.67 26.60
C VAL A 438 -17.07 7.42 27.92
N THR A 439 -17.04 6.68 29.03
CA THR A 439 -16.92 7.26 30.37
C THR A 439 -15.47 7.25 30.85
N ARG A 440 -14.60 6.46 30.21
CA ARG A 440 -13.19 6.39 30.57
C ARG A 440 -12.28 6.10 29.39
N LEU A 441 -11.29 6.96 29.19
CA LEU A 441 -10.14 6.70 28.31
C LEU A 441 -8.96 6.15 29.12
N LEU A 442 -8.47 4.99 28.72
CA LEU A 442 -7.29 4.34 29.30
C LEU A 442 -5.99 4.85 28.69
N LYS A 443 -6.03 5.33 27.44
CA LYS A 443 -4.90 5.92 26.72
C LYS A 443 -5.34 7.20 26.01
N PRO A 444 -4.44 8.18 25.83
CA PRO A 444 -4.77 9.40 25.11
C PRO A 444 -5.04 9.12 23.63
N ILE A 445 -5.89 9.94 23.02
CA ILE A 445 -6.21 9.92 21.58
C ILE A 445 -5.64 11.18 20.94
N THR A 446 -5.01 11.07 19.78
CA THR A 446 -4.48 12.24 19.07
C THR A 446 -5.47 12.67 18.00
N VAL A 447 -5.85 13.95 18.00
CA VAL A 447 -6.65 14.59 16.95
C VAL A 447 -5.81 15.66 16.29
N THR A 448 -5.86 15.74 14.97
CA THR A 448 -5.22 16.82 14.23
C THR A 448 -6.20 17.46 13.27
N ILE A 449 -6.40 18.76 13.42
CA ILE A 449 -7.31 19.56 12.60
C ILE A 449 -6.49 20.40 11.61
N PRO A 450 -6.74 20.28 10.29
CA PRO A 450 -6.10 21.12 9.30
C PRO A 450 -6.73 22.53 9.31
N TYR A 451 -6.03 23.50 8.75
CA TYR A 451 -6.58 24.82 8.50
C TYR A 451 -6.01 25.43 7.22
N GLU A 452 -6.77 26.33 6.60
CA GLU A 452 -6.29 27.15 5.50
C GLU A 452 -5.79 28.50 6.04
N THR A 453 -4.81 29.12 5.38
CA THR A 453 -4.30 30.45 5.77
C THR A 453 -5.08 31.60 5.14
N ALA A 454 -5.81 31.33 4.05
CA ALA A 454 -6.60 32.34 3.35
C ALA A 454 -7.67 32.94 4.27
N GLY A 455 -7.79 34.27 4.29
CA GLY A 455 -8.77 34.98 5.10
C GLY A 455 -8.48 35.02 6.60
N ARG A 456 -7.33 34.52 7.06
CA ARG A 456 -6.91 34.57 8.46
C ARG A 456 -5.82 35.61 8.68
N ALA A 457 -5.99 36.43 9.71
CA ALA A 457 -5.02 37.44 10.12
C ALA A 457 -4.24 37.04 11.39
N THR A 458 -4.74 36.05 12.13
CA THR A 458 -4.07 35.50 13.32
C THR A 458 -3.81 34.00 13.17
N VAL A 459 -2.88 33.50 13.98
CA VAL A 459 -2.63 32.05 14.10
C VAL A 459 -3.86 31.40 14.71
N PRO A 460 -4.40 30.32 14.12
CA PRO A 460 -5.61 29.71 14.64
C PRO A 460 -5.35 28.94 15.95
N PHE A 461 -6.34 28.96 16.83
CA PHE A 461 -6.43 28.07 17.98
C PHE A 461 -7.49 26.98 17.72
N LEU A 462 -7.48 25.92 18.53
CA LEU A 462 -8.53 24.90 18.47
C LEU A 462 -9.71 25.35 19.32
N GLY A 463 -10.86 25.60 18.70
CA GLY A 463 -12.06 26.10 19.38
C GLY A 463 -13.23 25.11 19.27
N MET A 464 -13.90 24.83 20.39
CA MET A 464 -15.21 24.15 20.40
C MET A 464 -16.32 25.19 20.44
N TRP A 465 -17.28 25.10 19.51
CA TRP A 465 -18.43 25.99 19.47
C TRP A 465 -19.40 25.73 20.63
N ASP A 466 -19.80 26.79 21.34
CA ASP A 466 -20.86 26.75 22.34
C ASP A 466 -22.11 27.51 21.85
N PRO A 467 -23.21 26.80 21.53
CA PRO A 467 -24.38 27.42 20.89
C PRO A 467 -25.14 28.38 21.80
N ASP A 468 -25.02 28.24 23.12
CA ASP A 468 -25.74 29.05 24.10
C ASP A 468 -25.08 30.43 24.27
N SER A 469 -23.76 30.45 24.53
CA SER A 469 -22.99 31.69 24.66
C SER A 469 -22.63 32.34 23.33
N LYS A 470 -22.70 31.61 22.21
CA LYS A 470 -22.17 32.01 20.89
C LYS A 470 -20.66 32.27 20.90
N LEU A 471 -19.93 31.66 21.84
CA LEU A 471 -18.48 31.76 21.97
C LEU A 471 -17.80 30.43 21.58
N TYR A 472 -16.48 30.50 21.39
CA TYR A 472 -15.63 29.32 21.26
C TYR A 472 -14.89 29.06 22.57
N TYR A 473 -14.93 27.82 23.02
CA TYR A 473 -14.06 27.32 24.07
C TYR A 473 -12.69 26.98 23.48
N ASP A 474 -11.65 27.67 23.91
CA ASP A 474 -10.25 27.40 23.52
C ASP A 474 -9.74 26.17 24.29
N PHE A 475 -9.29 25.14 23.57
CA PHE A 475 -8.67 23.96 24.18
C PHE A 475 -7.28 24.23 24.79
N GLY A 476 -6.74 25.44 24.66
CA GLY A 476 -5.45 25.82 25.23
C GLY A 476 -4.27 25.10 24.56
N VAL A 477 -4.40 24.84 23.24
CA VAL A 477 -3.35 24.16 22.48
C VAL A 477 -2.08 25.01 22.48
N ARG A 478 -0.95 24.42 22.87
CA ARG A 478 0.33 25.15 22.95
C ARG A 478 0.85 25.46 21.56
N GLU A 479 1.63 26.54 21.43
CA GLU A 479 2.22 26.95 20.15
C GLU A 479 3.03 25.84 19.47
N ALA A 480 3.74 25.00 20.24
CA ALA A 480 4.50 23.86 19.72
C ALA A 480 3.63 22.77 19.05
N GLN A 481 2.31 22.79 19.27
CA GLN A 481 1.34 21.87 18.69
C GLN A 481 0.62 22.48 17.47
N ILE A 482 0.98 23.71 17.09
CA ILE A 482 0.47 24.40 15.90
C ILE A 482 1.58 24.35 14.83
N ASP A 483 1.44 23.43 13.89
CA ASP A 483 2.33 23.32 12.74
C ASP A 483 1.94 24.36 11.68
N ARG A 484 2.66 25.49 11.70
CA ARG A 484 2.46 26.58 10.74
C ARG A 484 2.99 26.28 9.34
N VAL A 485 3.80 25.24 9.16
CA VAL A 485 4.35 24.86 7.85
C VAL A 485 3.37 23.95 7.12
N ASN A 486 2.81 22.97 7.83
CA ASN A 486 1.86 22.02 7.26
C ASN A 486 0.39 22.42 7.45
N HIS A 487 0.15 23.53 8.17
CA HIS A 487 -1.14 24.10 8.52
C HIS A 487 -2.04 23.14 9.32
N ARG A 488 -1.53 22.67 10.47
CA ARG A 488 -2.20 21.67 11.31
C ARG A 488 -2.16 22.05 12.78
N ILE A 489 -3.24 21.79 13.50
CA ILE A 489 -3.32 21.92 14.96
C ILE A 489 -3.50 20.53 15.55
N THR A 490 -2.54 20.08 16.37
CA THR A 490 -2.59 18.76 17.01
C THR A 490 -2.98 18.88 18.47
N TYR A 491 -4.08 18.22 18.83
CA TYR A 491 -4.55 18.13 20.20
C TYR A 491 -4.55 16.68 20.69
N VAL A 492 -4.08 16.49 21.92
CA VAL A 492 -4.07 15.19 22.57
C VAL A 492 -5.21 15.16 23.57
N ILE A 493 -6.25 14.38 23.26
CA ILE A 493 -7.34 14.10 24.18
C ILE A 493 -6.75 13.29 25.34
N PRO A 494 -6.79 13.81 26.59
CA PRO A 494 -6.14 13.15 27.71
C PRO A 494 -6.84 11.84 28.08
N ALA A 495 -6.07 10.87 28.57
CA ALA A 495 -6.64 9.73 29.29
C ALA A 495 -7.27 10.21 30.61
N GLY A 496 -8.34 9.56 31.05
CA GLY A 496 -9.06 9.95 32.26
C GLY A 496 -10.55 9.63 32.20
N ASP A 497 -11.24 10.07 33.24
CA ASP A 497 -12.67 9.89 33.41
C ASP A 497 -13.43 11.04 32.73
N TYR A 498 -14.52 10.69 32.06
CA TYR A 498 -15.45 11.58 31.38
C TYR A 498 -16.86 11.41 31.98
N ALA A 499 -17.63 12.49 32.01
CA ALA A 499 -18.98 12.45 32.58
C ALA A 499 -19.91 11.57 31.73
N SER A 500 -20.84 10.86 32.37
CA SER A 500 -21.87 10.10 31.66
C SER A 500 -23.07 10.97 31.27
N GLN A 501 -23.61 10.76 30.07
CA GLN A 501 -24.73 11.50 29.52
C GLN A 501 -26.03 11.20 30.29
N ALA A 502 -26.13 10.03 30.91
CA ALA A 502 -27.24 9.65 31.79
C ALA A 502 -27.32 10.50 33.07
N GLY A 503 -26.23 11.17 33.49
CA GLY A 503 -26.23 12.15 34.58
C GLY A 503 -26.54 13.59 34.15
N GLY A 504 -26.77 13.83 32.85
CA GLY A 504 -26.83 15.16 32.24
C GLY A 504 -28.19 15.87 32.27
N ALA A 505 -29.21 15.30 32.91
CA ALA A 505 -30.40 16.06 33.27
C ALA A 505 -30.17 16.72 34.64
N SER A 506 -29.83 18.02 34.64
CA SER A 506 -29.64 18.90 35.82
C SER A 506 -28.19 19.22 36.26
N ALA A 507 -27.33 19.64 35.33
CA ALA A 507 -26.14 20.45 35.69
C ALA A 507 -26.30 21.95 35.38
N ALA A 508 -27.53 22.43 35.15
CA ALA A 508 -27.87 23.86 35.10
C ALA A 508 -28.28 24.46 36.47
N ARG A 509 -28.15 23.71 37.58
CA ARG A 509 -28.38 24.26 38.94
C ARG A 509 -27.69 23.41 40.01
N ALA A 510 -26.46 23.78 40.34
CA ALA A 510 -25.88 23.45 41.64
C ALA A 510 -25.02 24.63 42.15
N ALA A 511 -25.52 25.85 42.01
CA ALA A 511 -25.24 26.89 43.00
C ALA A 511 -26.15 26.62 44.21
N ALA A 512 -25.74 25.71 45.09
CA ALA A 512 -26.33 25.59 46.41
C ALA A 512 -25.52 26.47 47.37
N ALA A 513 -26.15 27.57 47.79
CA ALA A 513 -25.73 28.38 48.93
C ALA A 513 -25.54 27.49 50.19
N PRO A 514 -24.65 27.88 51.12
CA PRO A 514 -24.28 27.04 52.26
C PRO A 514 -25.43 26.98 53.27
N ALA A 515 -25.84 25.77 53.66
CA ALA A 515 -26.64 25.57 54.86
C ALA A 515 -25.72 25.31 56.05
N ALA A 516 -25.93 26.09 57.11
CA ALA A 516 -25.14 26.18 58.32
C ALA A 516 -25.14 24.91 59.19
N GLY A 517 -24.00 24.62 59.82
CA GLY A 517 -23.87 23.67 60.95
C GLY A 517 -22.60 22.80 60.93
N GLU A 518 -21.51 23.35 61.51
CA GLU A 518 -20.27 22.78 62.12
C GLU A 518 -19.91 21.25 62.10
N PRO A 519 -18.69 20.85 62.55
CA PRO A 519 -17.35 21.24 62.10
C PRO A 519 -16.47 19.98 61.82
N GLY A 520 -15.58 20.04 60.82
CA GLY A 520 -14.70 18.90 60.51
C GLY A 520 -13.44 19.31 59.77
N LEU A 521 -12.46 19.80 60.52
CA LEU A 521 -11.10 20.10 60.07
C LEU A 521 -10.36 18.86 59.53
N ARG A 522 -9.68 19.08 58.40
CA ARG A 522 -8.44 18.46 57.91
C ARG A 522 -8.48 17.01 57.41
N ALA A 523 -8.22 16.88 56.10
CA ALA A 523 -6.93 16.37 55.67
C ALA A 523 -6.45 17.14 54.43
N ALA A 524 -5.27 17.74 54.52
CA ALA A 524 -4.47 18.23 53.39
C ALA A 524 -3.19 17.36 53.32
N PRO A 525 -2.37 17.48 52.26
CA PRO A 525 -2.23 16.52 51.19
C PRO A 525 -0.97 15.64 51.36
N SER A 526 -1.01 14.39 50.88
CA SER A 526 0.23 13.62 50.66
C SER A 526 0.77 13.95 49.28
N GLY A 527 2.00 14.45 49.26
CA GLY A 527 2.65 15.01 48.08
C GLY A 527 2.90 14.01 46.97
N ALA A 528 2.44 14.38 45.78
CA ALA A 528 3.15 14.17 44.55
C ALA A 528 3.08 15.51 43.82
N SER A 529 4.24 16.10 43.49
CA SER A 529 4.34 17.16 42.50
C SER A 529 3.91 16.57 41.15
N ARG A 530 2.62 16.38 40.96
CA ARG A 530 2.03 16.09 39.66
C ARG A 530 2.10 17.42 38.91
N ALA A 531 2.85 17.44 37.81
CA ALA A 531 2.71 18.49 36.82
C ALA A 531 1.22 18.74 36.58
N ALA A 532 0.82 20.01 36.52
CA ALA A 532 -0.56 20.39 36.25
C ALA A 532 -1.08 19.57 35.05
N PRO A 533 -2.30 19.01 35.11
CA PRO A 533 -2.88 18.39 33.94
C PRO A 533 -2.87 19.40 32.79
N PRO A 534 -2.59 18.98 31.55
CA PRO A 534 -2.68 19.89 30.42
C PRO A 534 -4.11 20.42 30.27
N PRO A 535 -4.30 21.62 29.68
CA PRO A 535 -5.64 22.13 29.37
C PRO A 535 -6.42 21.07 28.57
N GLY A 536 -7.62 20.78 29.04
CA GLY A 536 -8.45 19.65 28.64
C GLY A 536 -9.82 20.10 28.12
N PRO A 537 -10.67 19.18 27.63
CA PRO A 537 -12.05 19.51 27.35
C PRO A 537 -12.76 20.04 28.62
N PRO A 538 -13.89 20.77 28.49
CA PRO A 538 -14.59 21.32 29.64
C PRO A 538 -14.92 20.22 30.67
N GLN A 539 -14.44 20.38 31.91
CA GLN A 539 -14.65 19.36 32.95
C GLN A 539 -16.13 19.10 33.17
N GLY A 540 -16.46 17.84 33.43
CA GLY A 540 -17.85 17.42 33.70
C GLY A 540 -18.75 17.35 32.47
N ARG A 541 -18.24 17.56 31.24
CA ARG A 541 -18.98 17.29 30.01
C ARG A 541 -18.78 15.84 29.53
N PRO A 542 -19.81 15.22 28.92
CA PRO A 542 -19.66 13.93 28.25
C PRO A 542 -18.62 13.98 27.12
N PHE A 543 -17.98 12.84 26.83
CA PHE A 543 -16.93 12.73 25.82
C PHE A 543 -17.37 13.29 24.46
N ASN A 544 -18.48 12.79 23.90
CA ASN A 544 -18.99 13.23 22.59
C ASN A 544 -19.37 14.71 22.56
N HIS A 545 -19.82 15.27 23.70
CA HIS A 545 -20.19 16.69 23.80
C HIS A 545 -18.96 17.60 23.84
N SER A 546 -17.84 17.09 24.33
CA SER A 546 -16.58 17.82 24.45
C SER A 546 -15.84 18.01 23.13
N PHE A 547 -16.23 17.27 22.09
CA PHE A 547 -15.59 17.29 20.77
C PHE A 547 -16.60 17.50 19.64
N ARG A 548 -17.71 18.19 19.96
CA ARG A 548 -18.75 18.55 19.01
C ARG A 548 -18.46 19.93 18.42
N GLN A 549 -18.56 20.06 17.10
CA GLN A 549 -18.37 21.32 16.37
C GLN A 549 -17.07 22.05 16.75
N VAL A 550 -15.97 21.33 16.62
CA VAL A 550 -14.61 21.82 16.83
C VAL A 550 -14.05 22.32 15.51
N GLY A 551 -13.35 23.46 15.53
CA GLY A 551 -12.70 24.02 14.34
C GLY A 551 -11.38 24.72 14.69
N ALA A 552 -10.58 24.99 13.66
CA ALA A 552 -9.44 25.89 13.76
C ALA A 552 -9.95 27.33 13.66
N VAL A 553 -10.00 28.05 14.77
CA VAL A 553 -10.61 29.39 14.89
C VAL A 553 -9.54 30.45 14.87
N SER A 554 -9.73 31.52 14.10
CA SER A 554 -8.83 32.68 14.04
C SER A 554 -9.64 33.95 13.81
N SER A 555 -9.00 35.11 13.94
CA SER A 555 -9.57 36.38 13.50
C SER A 555 -9.25 36.64 12.02
N THR A 556 -10.18 37.31 11.35
CA THR A 556 -10.03 37.87 9.99
C THR A 556 -9.33 39.23 10.00
N VAL A 557 -9.14 39.84 11.18
CA VAL A 557 -8.43 41.10 11.37
C VAL A 557 -7.20 40.91 12.26
N SER A 558 -6.16 41.69 12.03
CA SER A 558 -4.96 41.63 12.87
C SER A 558 -5.26 42.25 14.22
N THR A 559 -4.94 41.55 15.32
CA THR A 559 -5.16 42.05 16.68
C THR A 559 -3.99 42.86 17.21
N GLY A 560 -2.91 43.10 16.46
CA GLY A 560 -1.76 43.85 16.96
C GLY A 560 -0.97 43.17 18.10
N GLY A 561 -1.46 42.02 18.62
CA GLY A 561 -0.80 41.19 19.63
C GLY A 561 -1.21 41.44 21.07
N ASP A 562 -2.10 42.40 21.34
CA ASP A 562 -2.56 42.69 22.70
C ASP A 562 -3.76 41.81 23.08
N THR A 563 -3.66 41.20 24.26
CA THR A 563 -4.65 40.28 24.82
C THR A 563 -4.98 40.70 26.24
N TYR A 564 -6.28 40.78 26.55
CA TYR A 564 -6.79 40.99 27.90
C TYR A 564 -7.29 39.65 28.43
N THR A 565 -6.79 39.23 29.57
CA THR A 565 -7.16 37.93 30.17
C THR A 565 -7.61 38.13 31.60
N TRP A 566 -8.78 37.60 31.91
CA TRP A 566 -9.23 37.39 33.27
C TRP A 566 -9.12 35.91 33.60
N VAL A 567 -8.39 35.57 34.66
CA VAL A 567 -8.30 34.19 35.17
C VAL A 567 -9.26 34.02 36.34
N SER A 568 -10.08 32.99 36.28
CA SER A 568 -11.05 32.67 37.32
C SER A 568 -10.34 32.39 38.65
N PRO A 569 -10.77 33.01 39.77
CA PRO A 569 -10.25 32.69 41.10
C PRO A 569 -10.49 31.24 41.52
N ARG A 570 -11.39 30.53 40.81
CA ARG A 570 -11.69 29.10 41.02
C ARG A 570 -10.83 28.18 40.16
N SER A 571 -9.92 28.73 39.34
CA SER A 571 -9.07 27.92 38.47
C SER A 571 -8.14 27.04 39.30
N PRO A 572 -8.09 25.72 39.03
CA PRO A 572 -7.08 24.84 39.61
C PRO A 572 -5.66 25.34 39.30
N VAL A 573 -4.71 25.09 40.21
CA VAL A 573 -3.32 25.53 40.02
C VAL A 573 -2.74 24.91 38.75
N GLY A 574 -2.51 25.75 37.74
CA GLY A 574 -1.89 25.39 36.46
C GLY A 574 -2.84 25.28 35.26
N ASP A 575 -4.13 25.55 35.41
CA ASP A 575 -5.11 25.40 34.33
C ASP A 575 -5.53 26.72 33.64
N ASP A 576 -5.21 27.91 34.17
CA ASP A 576 -5.52 29.24 33.60
C ASP A 576 -6.95 29.39 33.04
N TRP A 577 -7.95 28.83 33.73
CA TRP A 577 -9.35 28.91 33.33
C TRP A 577 -9.85 30.34 33.45
N GLY A 578 -10.42 30.88 32.38
CA GLY A 578 -10.82 32.28 32.38
C GLY A 578 -11.39 32.76 31.05
N VAL A 579 -11.47 34.07 30.92
CA VAL A 579 -11.94 34.75 29.71
C VAL A 579 -10.76 35.46 29.07
N ARG A 580 -10.53 35.20 27.78
CA ARG A 580 -9.55 35.90 26.95
C ARG A 580 -10.28 36.77 25.93
N VAL A 581 -9.91 38.03 25.85
CA VAL A 581 -10.37 38.98 24.83
C VAL A 581 -9.13 39.44 24.05
N ASP A 582 -9.09 39.08 22.77
CA ASP A 582 -8.07 39.56 21.84
C ASP A 582 -8.57 40.86 21.19
N VAL A 583 -7.72 41.90 21.16
CA VAL A 583 -8.17 43.27 20.88
C VAL A 583 -7.31 43.88 19.80
N VAL A 584 -7.91 44.52 18.80
CA VAL A 584 -7.17 45.31 17.81
C VAL A 584 -6.72 46.63 18.45
N THR A 585 -5.44 46.73 18.83
CA THR A 585 -4.89 47.92 19.49
C THR A 585 -4.15 48.88 18.56
N ASP A 586 -4.05 48.57 17.27
CA ASP A 586 -3.52 49.50 16.26
C ASP A 586 -4.51 50.66 16.02
N PRO A 587 -4.19 51.91 16.42
CA PRO A 587 -5.07 53.06 16.24
C PRO A 587 -5.33 53.43 14.78
N ALA A 588 -4.52 52.93 13.84
CA ALA A 588 -4.72 53.12 12.40
C ALA A 588 -5.71 52.12 11.80
N SER A 589 -6.07 51.07 12.52
CA SER A 589 -7.04 50.06 12.08
C SER A 589 -8.47 50.59 12.16
N SER A 590 -9.29 50.28 11.16
CA SER A 590 -10.73 50.56 11.19
C SER A 590 -11.47 49.78 12.29
N SER A 591 -10.83 48.74 12.86
CA SER A 591 -11.36 47.92 13.93
C SER A 591 -10.73 48.24 15.29
N TYR A 592 -10.02 49.37 15.42
CA TYR A 592 -9.36 49.76 16.67
C TYR A 592 -10.33 49.83 17.85
N VAL A 593 -9.94 49.19 18.95
CA VAL A 593 -10.65 49.25 20.23
C VAL A 593 -9.74 49.89 21.28
N PRO A 594 -10.13 51.03 21.89
CA PRO A 594 -9.36 51.63 22.96
C PRO A 594 -9.19 50.68 24.16
N PRO A 595 -8.04 50.67 24.85
CA PRO A 595 -7.77 49.83 26.02
C PRO A 595 -8.88 49.84 27.09
N ALA A 596 -9.47 51.00 27.37
CA ALA A 596 -10.57 51.11 28.34
C ALA A 596 -11.83 50.36 27.88
N LYS A 597 -12.11 50.37 26.58
CA LYS A 597 -13.26 49.64 26.01
C LYS A 597 -13.01 48.14 25.95
N ALA A 598 -11.76 47.74 25.69
CA ALA A 598 -11.34 46.34 25.78
C ALA A 598 -11.52 45.77 27.18
N GLN A 599 -11.13 46.52 28.21
CA GLN A 599 -11.35 46.12 29.61
C GLN A 599 -12.86 46.02 29.93
N GLU A 600 -13.68 46.97 29.48
CA GLU A 600 -15.13 46.91 29.64
C GLU A 600 -15.73 45.66 29.00
N VAL A 601 -15.26 45.27 27.80
CA VAL A 601 -15.69 44.03 27.13
C VAL A 601 -15.27 42.79 27.92
N LEU A 602 -14.04 42.77 28.45
CA LEU A 602 -13.59 41.69 29.32
C LEU A 602 -14.48 41.59 30.57
N ASP A 603 -14.79 42.71 31.22
CA ASP A 603 -15.64 42.74 32.42
C ASP A 603 -17.05 42.20 32.11
N VAL A 604 -17.67 42.61 31.00
CA VAL A 604 -18.98 42.09 30.56
C VAL A 604 -18.93 40.60 30.24
N ALA A 605 -17.86 40.14 29.58
CA ALA A 605 -17.68 38.73 29.24
C ALA A 605 -17.48 37.88 30.51
N VAL A 606 -16.76 38.39 31.51
CA VAL A 606 -16.61 37.76 32.82
C VAL A 606 -17.94 37.69 33.55
N ASP A 607 -18.73 38.76 33.58
CA ASP A 607 -20.06 38.78 34.19
C ASP A 607 -21.03 37.82 33.50
N THR A 608 -20.92 37.64 32.18
CA THR A 608 -21.73 36.69 31.42
C THR A 608 -21.29 35.24 31.65
N TRP A 609 -20.01 35.03 31.95
CA TRP A 609 -19.42 33.71 32.17
C TRP A 609 -19.70 33.16 33.58
N GLN A 610 -19.78 34.04 34.59
CA GLN A 610 -20.09 33.69 36.00
C GLN A 610 -21.56 33.30 36.19
#